data_AF-A0A3S4Z4D7-F1
#
_entry.id   AF-A0A3S4Z4D7-F1
#
_cell.length_a   1.000
_cell.length_b   1.000
_cell.length_c   1.000
_cell.angle_alpha   90.00
_cell.angle_beta   90.00
_cell.angle_gamma   90.00
#
_symmetry.space_group_name_H-M   'P 1'
#
loop_
_entity.id
_entity.type
_entity.pdbx_description
1 polymer ?
#
loop_
_entity_poly.entity_id
_entity_poly.type
_entity_poly.pdbx_seq_one_letter_code
_entity_poly.pdbx_strand_id
1 'polypeptide(L)'
;MKKKQIAISALAMALAAGIAAPTAIYGKEAPKPKAVAATKPVFGDIEKHWAKTFIEDAFSQKLMQGVGEGKFLPNGTVSRAMLVTGLYRQAGSPEAAGDSFKDVQKGSWYSDAARWAKANGMVKGYEDASFRPDRAVSREEMATIVYRYLTGVLELPVPKRAAEPFADAEEIASYAKEAADTLRGWGILRGDEAGRFRPADETTRAELAKILVTINEMTRDGGPDDRDLLADFPQGEKLAPFLRQSLRDTFPKEKASLIQWISATPVKVFQDRGQVIVLANIFYKNYEFTDGVFHNTSGGAMPLEIHFVPEGDTFAIRDMIESENGEKFSDSVRKMARGDEKVYEALLESQDPKIDEETEKAIFIETLEAAGLKDYCRKLEELPGYDADKILILKDVKDTPAGSLVLVDKAEYEKEKARTKKDWRYVKGILYDPGAEWAFDYTYDDFRE
;
A
#
# COMPACT_ATOMS: atom_id res chain seq x y z
N MET A 1 60.69 10.23 -16.41
CA MET A 1 60.80 9.29 -15.28
C MET A 1 60.04 8.01 -15.62
N LYS A 2 60.60 6.86 -15.24
CA LYS A 2 60.37 5.52 -15.80
C LYS A 2 58.95 4.95 -15.61
N LYS A 3 58.51 4.23 -16.65
CA LYS A 3 57.53 3.13 -16.72
C LYS A 3 57.59 2.18 -15.51
N LYS A 4 56.46 1.52 -15.20
CA LYS A 4 56.37 0.05 -15.11
C LYS A 4 54.92 -0.46 -15.19
N GLN A 5 54.60 -1.07 -16.32
CA GLN A 5 53.68 -2.22 -16.39
C GLN A 5 54.39 -3.42 -15.73
N ILE A 6 53.63 -4.28 -15.04
CA ILE A 6 53.89 -5.72 -14.97
C ILE A 6 52.54 -6.42 -15.14
N ALA A 7 52.53 -7.43 -16.00
CA ALA A 7 51.41 -8.30 -16.29
C ALA A 7 51.81 -9.78 -16.03
N ILE A 8 50.78 -10.65 -15.98
CA ILE A 8 50.78 -12.13 -16.12
C ILE A 8 51.26 -12.87 -14.85
N SER A 9 50.52 -13.79 -14.20
CA SER A 9 50.04 -15.09 -14.72
C SER A 9 49.04 -15.77 -13.74
N ALA A 10 48.17 -16.61 -14.30
CA ALA A 10 47.17 -17.47 -13.64
C ALA A 10 47.75 -18.62 -12.78
N LEU A 11 46.99 -19.16 -11.80
CA LEU A 11 46.59 -20.58 -11.70
C LEU A 11 45.67 -20.89 -10.47
N ALA A 12 44.58 -21.63 -10.74
CA ALA A 12 43.88 -22.68 -9.96
C ALA A 12 43.15 -22.41 -8.61
N MET A 13 41.82 -22.62 -8.68
CA MET A 13 41.00 -23.60 -7.93
C MET A 13 41.21 -23.80 -6.41
N ALA A 14 40.17 -23.46 -5.63
CA ALA A 14 39.24 -24.41 -4.99
C ALA A 14 38.87 -24.10 -3.51
N LEU A 15 37.60 -24.43 -3.22
CA LEU A 15 36.92 -24.65 -1.94
C LEU A 15 36.40 -23.44 -1.11
N ALA A 16 35.09 -23.21 -1.29
CA ALA A 16 34.04 -23.31 -0.28
C ALA A 16 34.38 -22.98 1.19
N ALA A 17 33.72 -21.95 1.73
CA ALA A 17 32.94 -22.05 2.98
C ALA A 17 32.20 -20.74 3.29
N GLY A 18 30.89 -20.84 3.49
CA GLY A 18 30.14 -20.05 4.47
C GLY A 18 29.79 -18.61 4.10
N ILE A 19 28.67 -18.41 3.40
CA ILE A 19 27.94 -17.15 3.48
C ILE A 19 27.26 -17.13 4.86
N ALA A 20 27.79 -16.33 5.77
CA ALA A 20 27.12 -16.01 7.02
C ALA A 20 25.92 -15.11 6.72
N ALA A 21 24.72 -15.57 7.07
CA ALA A 21 23.53 -14.74 7.13
C ALA A 21 23.76 -13.54 8.07
N PRO A 22 23.16 -12.36 7.80
CA PRO A 22 23.18 -11.26 8.75
C PRO A 22 22.47 -11.73 10.03
N THR A 23 23.22 -11.68 11.12
CA THR A 23 22.78 -12.11 12.45
C THR A 23 21.68 -11.20 12.96
N ALA A 24 20.58 -11.83 13.37
CA ALA A 24 19.43 -11.21 14.01
C ALA A 24 19.84 -10.48 15.29
N ILE A 25 19.45 -9.20 15.40
CA ILE A 25 19.37 -8.50 16.69
C ILE A 25 17.93 -8.65 17.19
N TYR A 26 17.59 -9.80 17.75
CA TYR A 26 16.37 -9.96 18.53
C TYR A 26 16.68 -10.71 19.82
N GLY A 27 16.72 -9.96 20.91
CA GLY A 27 16.97 -10.50 22.25
C GLY A 27 16.49 -9.58 23.34
N LYS A 28 15.29 -9.87 23.88
CA LYS A 28 15.05 -10.33 25.26
C LYS A 28 13.54 -10.32 25.57
N GLU A 29 13.05 -11.43 26.11
CA GLU A 29 11.65 -11.60 26.55
C GLU A 29 11.22 -10.49 27.53
N ALA A 30 10.08 -9.87 27.25
CA ALA A 30 9.42 -8.95 28.16
C ALA A 30 8.66 -9.72 29.27
N PRO A 31 8.65 -9.24 30.52
CA PRO A 31 7.94 -9.89 31.62
C PRO A 31 6.42 -9.82 31.44
N LYS A 32 5.72 -10.89 31.84
CA LYS A 32 4.25 -11.03 31.74
C LYS A 32 3.50 -9.82 32.35
N PRO A 33 2.43 -9.33 31.72
CA PRO A 33 1.69 -8.17 32.21
C PRO A 33 0.97 -8.47 33.53
N LYS A 34 1.12 -7.54 34.50
CA LYS A 34 0.31 -7.50 35.72
C LYS A 34 -1.06 -6.91 35.39
N ALA A 35 -2.11 -7.52 35.93
CA ALA A 35 -3.49 -7.04 35.83
C ALA A 35 -3.61 -5.57 36.29
N VAL A 36 -4.18 -4.73 35.45
CA VAL A 36 -4.42 -3.30 35.75
C VAL A 36 -5.78 -3.18 36.47
N ALA A 37 -5.75 -2.57 37.65
CA ALA A 37 -6.94 -2.28 38.46
C ALA A 37 -7.81 -1.18 37.82
N ALA A 38 -9.13 -1.31 37.93
CA ALA A 38 -10.11 -0.36 37.39
C ALA A 38 -10.01 1.03 38.05
N THR A 39 -9.84 2.08 37.23
CA THR A 39 -9.83 3.50 37.63
C THR A 39 -11.24 4.10 37.63
N LYS A 40 -11.52 5.03 38.56
CA LYS A 40 -12.80 5.78 38.64
C LYS A 40 -13.04 6.64 37.37
N PRO A 41 -14.31 6.84 36.95
CA PRO A 41 -14.62 7.72 35.82
C PRO A 41 -14.21 9.17 36.10
N VAL A 42 -13.62 9.82 35.09
CA VAL A 42 -13.05 11.18 35.17
C VAL A 42 -14.15 12.24 35.29
N PHE A 43 -15.33 12.00 34.73
CA PHE A 43 -16.49 12.89 34.79
C PHE A 43 -17.72 12.16 35.33
N GLY A 44 -18.47 12.79 36.24
CA GLY A 44 -19.63 12.17 36.89
C GLY A 44 -20.87 12.11 36.00
N ASP A 45 -21.00 13.03 35.05
CA ASP A 45 -22.18 13.19 34.19
C ASP A 45 -22.18 12.29 32.94
N ILE A 46 -21.18 11.43 32.77
CA ILE A 46 -21.05 10.53 31.62
C ILE A 46 -21.23 9.05 31.98
N GLU A 47 -21.46 8.71 33.25
CA GLU A 47 -21.40 7.32 33.74
C GLU A 47 -22.27 6.34 32.94
N LYS A 48 -23.46 6.79 32.50
CA LYS A 48 -24.42 6.02 31.71
C LYS A 48 -24.57 6.54 30.26
N HIS A 49 -23.68 7.43 29.83
CA HIS A 49 -23.78 8.07 28.53
C HIS A 49 -23.16 7.19 27.44
N TRP A 50 -23.79 7.08 26.27
CA TRP A 50 -23.30 6.25 25.15
C TRP A 50 -21.87 6.61 24.71
N ALA A 51 -21.53 7.90 24.83
CA ALA A 51 -20.22 8.43 24.44
C ALA A 51 -19.16 8.35 25.54
N LYS A 52 -19.42 7.67 26.66
CA LYS A 52 -18.52 7.67 27.83
C LYS A 52 -17.07 7.38 27.45
N THR A 53 -16.82 6.29 26.71
CA THR A 53 -15.48 5.87 26.31
C THR A 53 -14.82 6.91 25.41
N PHE A 54 -15.51 7.36 24.35
CA PHE A 54 -15.01 8.42 23.47
C PHE A 54 -14.68 9.71 24.21
N ILE A 55 -15.45 10.05 25.25
CA ILE A 55 -15.21 11.24 26.07
C ILE A 55 -13.96 11.06 26.94
N GLU A 56 -13.82 9.89 27.58
CA GLU A 56 -12.63 9.55 28.38
C GLU A 56 -11.36 9.51 27.51
N ASP A 57 -11.47 9.00 26.28
CA ASP A 57 -10.40 8.96 25.29
C ASP A 57 -10.03 10.34 24.77
N ALA A 58 -11.00 11.14 24.34
CA ALA A 58 -10.76 12.51 23.91
C ALA A 58 -10.12 13.36 25.03
N PHE A 59 -10.46 13.09 26.29
CA PHE A 59 -9.85 13.75 27.44
C PHE A 59 -8.43 13.25 27.71
N SER A 60 -8.19 11.94 27.73
CA SER A 60 -6.87 11.35 27.99
C SER A 60 -5.85 11.74 26.92
N GLN A 61 -6.30 11.85 25.66
CA GLN A 61 -5.53 12.31 24.52
C GLN A 61 -5.39 13.84 24.45
N LYS A 62 -5.97 14.57 25.44
CA LYS A 62 -5.94 16.04 25.56
C LYS A 62 -6.59 16.77 24.38
N LEU A 63 -7.43 16.10 23.59
CA LEU A 63 -8.17 16.69 22.47
C LEU A 63 -9.30 17.57 22.98
N MET A 64 -10.01 17.11 24.01
CA MET A 64 -11.09 17.84 24.67
C MET A 64 -10.85 17.97 26.18
N GLN A 65 -11.50 18.95 26.80
CA GLN A 65 -11.49 19.17 28.24
C GLN A 65 -12.92 19.22 28.79
N GLY A 66 -13.07 18.88 30.08
CA GLY A 66 -14.31 19.10 30.81
C GLY A 66 -14.60 20.58 31.05
N VAL A 67 -15.77 20.87 31.61
CA VAL A 67 -16.23 22.25 31.84
C VAL A 67 -16.01 22.73 33.29
N GLY A 68 -15.34 21.92 34.11
CA GLY A 68 -15.16 22.15 35.56
C GLY A 68 -16.05 21.23 36.41
N GLU A 69 -15.81 21.24 37.73
CA GLU A 69 -16.62 20.50 38.73
C GLU A 69 -16.79 18.98 38.47
N GLY A 70 -15.85 18.36 37.75
CA GLY A 70 -15.97 16.95 37.37
C GLY A 70 -17.07 16.67 36.34
N LYS A 71 -17.45 17.65 35.51
CA LYS A 71 -18.45 17.50 34.44
C LYS A 71 -17.85 17.66 33.05
N PHE A 72 -18.42 16.95 32.09
CA PHE A 72 -18.10 17.08 30.67
C PHE A 72 -19.18 17.78 29.84
N LEU A 73 -20.45 17.69 30.24
CA LEU A 73 -21.65 18.12 29.49
C LEU A 73 -21.77 17.46 28.11
N PRO A 74 -21.96 16.12 28.04
CA PRO A 74 -21.95 15.38 26.77
C PRO A 74 -23.01 15.85 25.75
N ASN A 75 -24.20 16.24 26.23
CA ASN A 75 -25.29 16.75 25.38
C ASN A 75 -25.26 18.27 25.18
N GLY A 76 -24.25 18.96 25.73
CA GLY A 76 -24.05 20.38 25.48
C GLY A 76 -23.62 20.63 24.03
N THR A 77 -23.96 21.79 23.49
CA THR A 77 -23.56 22.18 22.13
C THR A 77 -22.08 22.53 22.05
N VAL A 78 -21.49 22.30 20.89
CA VAL A 78 -20.11 22.63 20.56
C VAL A 78 -20.07 23.98 19.87
N SER A 79 -19.22 24.89 20.35
CA SER A 79 -18.97 26.15 19.67
C SER A 79 -17.94 26.00 18.53
N ARG A 80 -17.93 26.95 17.60
CA ARG A 80 -16.95 27.02 16.50
C ARG A 80 -15.51 26.98 17.03
N ALA A 81 -15.24 27.70 18.13
CA ALA A 81 -13.94 27.68 18.78
C ALA A 81 -13.57 26.30 19.34
N MET A 82 -14.52 25.57 19.93
CA MET A 82 -14.28 24.23 20.47
C MET A 82 -13.94 23.22 19.37
N LEU A 83 -14.71 23.20 18.28
CA LEU A 83 -14.46 22.31 17.14
C LEU A 83 -13.05 22.51 16.56
N VAL A 84 -12.71 23.76 16.22
CA VAL A 84 -11.41 24.09 15.64
C VAL A 84 -10.26 23.82 16.61
N THR A 85 -10.45 24.08 17.91
CA THR A 85 -9.42 23.77 18.92
C THR A 85 -9.20 22.28 19.08
N GLY A 86 -10.24 21.45 18.99
CA GLY A 86 -10.12 20.00 18.98
C GLY A 86 -9.26 19.50 17.82
N LEU A 87 -9.54 19.97 16.60
CA LEU A 87 -8.77 19.62 15.39
C LEU A 87 -7.34 20.17 15.41
N TYR A 88 -7.14 21.36 15.98
CA TYR A 88 -5.81 21.94 16.16
C TYR A 88 -4.94 21.09 17.10
N ARG A 89 -5.52 20.63 18.21
CA ARG A 89 -4.84 19.71 19.14
C ARG A 89 -4.58 18.36 18.50
N GLN A 90 -5.54 17.86 17.72
CA GLN A 90 -5.42 16.64 16.91
C GLN A 90 -4.22 16.73 15.96
N ALA A 91 -3.96 17.90 15.38
CA ALA A 91 -2.80 18.17 14.50
C ALA A 91 -1.47 18.38 15.26
N GLY A 92 -1.43 18.20 16.59
CA GLY A 92 -0.24 18.42 17.39
C GLY A 92 0.00 19.88 17.80
N SER A 93 -1.01 20.75 17.68
CA SER A 93 -0.92 22.19 18.00
C SER A 93 0.23 22.92 17.26
N PRO A 94 0.28 22.84 15.91
CA PRO A 94 1.33 23.43 15.10
C PRO A 94 1.36 24.96 15.19
N GLU A 95 2.46 25.58 14.78
CA GLU A 95 2.58 27.04 14.84
C GLU A 95 1.49 27.74 13.99
N ALA A 96 0.78 28.69 14.61
CA ALA A 96 -0.26 29.46 13.95
C ALA A 96 0.34 30.66 13.19
N ALA A 97 0.42 30.56 11.86
CA ALA A 97 0.82 31.64 10.98
C ALA A 97 -0.38 32.48 10.48
N GLY A 98 -0.14 33.74 10.08
CA GLY A 98 -1.12 34.61 9.42
C GLY A 98 -2.03 35.44 10.35
N ASP A 99 -2.89 36.24 9.70
CA ASP A 99 -3.80 37.19 10.34
C ASP A 99 -5.01 36.53 10.99
N SER A 100 -5.44 37.04 12.13
CA SER A 100 -6.62 36.55 12.86
C SER A 100 -7.96 37.06 12.29
N PHE A 101 -9.06 36.64 12.91
CA PHE A 101 -10.39 37.25 12.72
C PHE A 101 -10.56 38.43 13.68
N LYS A 102 -11.44 39.38 13.35
CA LYS A 102 -11.60 40.63 14.11
C LYS A 102 -12.06 40.43 15.56
N ASP A 103 -12.82 39.36 15.80
CA ASP A 103 -13.45 39.00 17.06
C ASP A 103 -12.68 37.89 17.81
N VAL A 104 -11.47 37.55 17.35
CA VAL A 104 -10.58 36.62 18.03
C VAL A 104 -9.52 37.42 18.79
N GLN A 105 -9.76 37.62 20.08
CA GLN A 105 -8.83 38.31 20.97
C GLN A 105 -7.54 37.49 21.15
N LYS A 106 -6.39 38.17 21.05
CA LYS A 106 -5.08 37.57 21.30
C LYS A 106 -5.01 37.02 22.73
N GLY A 107 -4.54 35.78 22.88
CA GLY A 107 -4.41 35.12 24.19
C GLY A 107 -5.66 34.37 24.64
N SER A 108 -6.78 34.45 23.90
CA SER A 108 -7.89 33.52 24.10
C SER A 108 -7.43 32.08 23.85
N TRP A 109 -7.99 31.12 24.60
CA TRP A 109 -7.60 29.71 24.54
C TRP A 109 -7.75 29.05 23.16
N TYR A 110 -8.56 29.65 22.29
CA TYR A 110 -8.78 29.22 20.90
C TYR A 110 -8.05 30.08 19.85
N SER A 111 -7.32 31.13 20.26
CA SER A 111 -6.82 32.16 19.33
C SER A 111 -5.84 31.58 18.31
N ASP A 112 -4.90 30.72 18.72
CA ASP A 112 -3.97 30.06 17.80
C ASP A 112 -4.68 29.04 16.92
N ALA A 113 -5.60 28.25 17.46
CA ALA A 113 -6.38 27.29 16.69
C ALA A 113 -7.21 27.98 15.59
N ALA A 114 -7.86 29.10 15.90
CA ALA A 114 -8.64 29.88 14.94
C ALA A 114 -7.77 30.47 13.81
N ARG A 115 -6.57 30.97 14.15
CA ARG A 115 -5.60 31.46 13.17
C ARG A 115 -5.08 30.34 12.27
N TRP A 116 -4.68 29.23 12.86
CA TRP A 116 -4.22 28.04 12.13
C TRP A 116 -5.29 27.50 11.19
N ALA A 117 -6.54 27.37 11.65
CA ALA A 117 -7.63 26.87 10.82
C ALA A 117 -7.98 27.83 9.67
N LYS A 118 -7.81 29.15 9.86
CA LYS A 118 -7.94 30.13 8.78
C LYS A 118 -6.82 29.99 7.76
N ALA A 119 -5.57 29.86 8.22
CA ALA A 119 -4.40 29.71 7.36
C ALA A 119 -4.47 28.44 6.50
N ASN A 120 -5.01 27.35 7.03
CA ASN A 120 -5.21 26.08 6.33
C ASN A 120 -6.54 26.00 5.57
N GLY A 121 -7.28 27.11 5.44
CA GLY A 121 -8.53 27.14 4.66
C GLY A 121 -9.69 26.34 5.24
N MET A 122 -9.59 25.80 6.46
CA MET A 122 -10.65 25.06 7.13
C MET A 122 -11.86 25.96 7.41
N VAL A 123 -11.58 27.20 7.84
CA VAL A 123 -12.60 28.23 8.12
C VAL A 123 -12.25 29.54 7.43
N LYS A 124 -13.23 30.16 6.75
CA LYS A 124 -13.04 31.45 6.06
C LYS A 124 -13.52 32.67 6.86
N GLY A 125 -14.30 32.44 7.92
CA GLY A 125 -15.04 33.49 8.62
C GLY A 125 -16.31 33.90 7.87
N TYR A 126 -17.01 34.89 8.41
CA TYR A 126 -18.20 35.48 7.80
C TYR A 126 -17.85 36.74 6.99
N GLU A 127 -18.80 37.24 6.21
CA GLU A 127 -18.63 38.42 5.34
C GLU A 127 -18.13 39.67 6.10
N ASP A 128 -18.47 39.78 7.39
CA ASP A 128 -18.05 40.87 8.26
C ASP A 128 -16.66 40.65 8.88
N ALA A 129 -15.89 39.67 8.40
CA ALA A 129 -14.59 39.23 8.91
C ALA A 129 -14.60 38.67 10.35
N SER A 130 -15.75 38.25 10.87
CA SER A 130 -15.88 37.56 12.17
C SER A 130 -15.65 36.04 12.06
N PHE A 131 -15.23 35.43 13.18
CA PHE A 131 -15.15 33.99 13.40
C PHE A 131 -16.38 33.44 14.14
N ARG A 132 -16.95 34.25 15.04
CA ARG A 132 -18.03 33.93 15.98
C ARG A 132 -17.68 32.74 16.88
N PRO A 133 -16.67 32.87 17.76
CA PRO A 133 -16.10 31.75 18.51
C PRO A 133 -17.10 30.98 19.37
N ASP A 134 -18.09 31.66 19.93
CA ASP A 134 -19.08 31.09 20.85
C ASP A 134 -20.36 30.59 20.15
N ARG A 135 -20.51 30.81 18.84
CA ARG A 135 -21.66 30.31 18.08
C ARG A 135 -21.59 28.78 18.01
N ALA A 136 -22.73 28.14 18.24
CA ALA A 136 -22.87 26.70 18.03
C ALA A 136 -22.67 26.33 16.54
N VAL A 137 -22.22 25.09 16.30
CA VAL A 137 -21.91 24.57 14.96
C VAL A 137 -22.96 23.54 14.57
N SER A 138 -23.65 23.80 13.46
CA SER A 138 -24.55 22.81 12.89
C SER A 138 -23.77 21.60 12.37
N ARG A 139 -24.45 20.47 12.20
CA ARG A 139 -23.81 19.23 11.72
C ARG A 139 -23.24 19.39 10.32
N GLU A 140 -23.91 20.12 9.44
CA GLU A 140 -23.39 20.41 8.09
C GLU A 140 -22.15 21.32 8.11
N GLU A 141 -22.10 22.32 8.98
CA GLU A 141 -20.93 23.18 9.16
C GLU A 141 -19.76 22.35 9.74
N MET A 142 -20.03 21.51 10.74
CA MET A 142 -19.05 20.62 11.33
C MET A 142 -18.45 19.68 10.27
N ALA A 143 -19.30 19.05 9.45
CA ALA A 143 -18.86 18.14 8.41
C ALA A 143 -17.91 18.84 7.43
N THR A 144 -18.22 20.06 7.00
CA THR A 144 -17.35 20.80 6.08
C THR A 144 -15.99 21.17 6.68
N ILE A 145 -15.93 21.51 7.96
CA ILE A 145 -14.68 21.85 8.64
C ILE A 145 -13.83 20.60 8.82
N VAL A 146 -14.44 19.48 9.24
CA VAL A 146 -13.74 18.19 9.41
C VAL A 146 -13.26 17.64 8.07
N TYR A 147 -14.08 17.70 7.01
CA TYR A 147 -13.68 17.29 5.67
C TYR A 147 -12.44 18.06 5.20
N ARG A 148 -12.43 19.39 5.32
CA ARG A 148 -11.27 20.22 4.93
C ARG A 148 -10.02 19.92 5.76
N TYR A 149 -10.20 19.58 7.04
CA TYR A 149 -9.08 19.12 7.85
C TYR A 149 -8.50 17.82 7.29
N LEU A 150 -9.34 16.83 7.01
CA LEU A 150 -8.89 15.52 6.54
C LEU A 150 -8.29 15.55 5.13
N THR A 151 -8.88 16.30 4.19
CA THR A 151 -8.38 16.37 2.80
C THR A 151 -7.32 17.44 2.57
N GLY A 152 -7.34 18.53 3.34
CA GLY A 152 -6.45 19.67 3.13
C GLY A 152 -5.26 19.73 4.09
N VAL A 153 -5.41 19.25 5.32
CA VAL A 153 -4.32 19.24 6.32
C VAL A 153 -3.67 17.87 6.41
N LEU A 154 -4.48 16.81 6.48
CA LEU A 154 -3.96 15.44 6.53
C LEU A 154 -3.79 14.81 5.14
N GLU A 155 -4.25 15.49 4.08
CA GLU A 155 -4.14 15.05 2.68
C GLU A 155 -4.65 13.61 2.44
N LEU A 156 -5.67 13.18 3.19
CA LEU A 156 -6.23 11.84 3.04
C LEU A 156 -6.93 11.67 1.68
N PRO A 157 -6.71 10.54 0.97
CA PRO A 157 -7.38 10.29 -0.29
C PRO A 157 -8.89 10.09 -0.07
N VAL A 158 -9.69 10.77 -0.90
CA VAL A 158 -11.15 10.64 -0.88
C VAL A 158 -11.53 9.26 -1.42
N PRO A 159 -12.39 8.48 -0.74
CA PRO A 159 -12.79 7.15 -1.19
C PRO A 159 -13.45 7.21 -2.57
N LYS A 160 -12.99 6.36 -3.51
CA LYS A 160 -13.54 6.31 -4.88
C LYS A 160 -14.97 5.75 -4.97
N ARG A 161 -15.43 5.03 -3.95
CA ARG A 161 -16.78 4.43 -3.90
C ARG A 161 -17.70 5.32 -3.05
N ALA A 162 -18.76 5.81 -3.67
CA ALA A 162 -19.82 6.54 -2.98
C ALA A 162 -20.48 5.63 -1.94
N ALA A 163 -20.59 6.12 -0.69
CA ALA A 163 -21.45 5.49 0.30
C ALA A 163 -22.92 5.67 -0.11
N GLU A 164 -23.80 4.79 0.38
CA GLU A 164 -25.25 5.04 0.29
C GLU A 164 -25.58 6.42 0.87
N PRO A 165 -26.43 7.23 0.22
CA PRO A 165 -26.75 8.58 0.68
C PRO A 165 -27.51 8.56 2.02
N PHE A 166 -27.52 9.70 2.73
CA PHE A 166 -28.36 9.87 3.91
C PHE A 166 -29.84 9.95 3.53
N ALA A 167 -30.72 9.48 4.43
CA ALA A 167 -32.16 9.47 4.19
C ALA A 167 -32.75 10.88 3.98
N ASP A 168 -32.07 11.91 4.50
CA ASP A 168 -32.36 13.34 4.40
C ASP A 168 -31.29 14.08 3.58
N ALA A 169 -30.63 13.41 2.63
CA ALA A 169 -29.56 14.00 1.81
C ALA A 169 -29.99 15.27 1.05
N GLU A 170 -31.28 15.42 0.74
CA GLU A 170 -31.83 16.62 0.10
C GLU A 170 -31.94 17.83 1.03
N GLU A 171 -31.95 17.63 2.35
CA GLU A 171 -31.94 18.71 3.33
C GLU A 171 -30.51 19.24 3.58
N ILE A 172 -29.48 18.51 3.15
CA ILE A 172 -28.08 18.91 3.30
C ILE A 172 -27.78 20.05 2.34
N ALA A 173 -27.30 21.18 2.86
CA ALA A 173 -26.91 22.30 2.03
C ALA A 173 -25.86 21.88 0.98
N SER A 174 -25.96 22.45 -0.23
CA SER A 174 -25.11 22.06 -1.37
C SER A 174 -23.62 22.13 -1.08
N TYR A 175 -23.18 23.10 -0.26
CA TYR A 175 -21.78 23.28 0.13
C TYR A 175 -21.26 22.19 1.09
N ALA A 176 -22.15 21.40 1.69
CA ALA A 176 -21.83 20.37 2.68
C ALA A 176 -22.07 18.94 2.18
N LYS A 177 -22.74 18.74 1.04
CA LYS A 177 -23.06 17.40 0.49
C LYS A 177 -21.82 16.53 0.34
N GLU A 178 -20.81 17.01 -0.38
CA GLU A 178 -19.55 16.27 -0.58
C GLU A 178 -18.85 15.92 0.75
N ALA A 179 -18.84 16.86 1.69
CA ALA A 179 -18.24 16.65 3.00
C ALA A 179 -18.98 15.57 3.79
N ALA A 180 -20.32 15.62 3.82
CA ALA A 180 -21.15 14.64 4.50
C ALA A 180 -20.98 13.24 3.89
N ASP A 181 -21.01 13.14 2.56
CA ASP A 181 -20.86 11.86 1.84
C ASP A 181 -19.45 11.28 2.02
N THR A 182 -18.40 12.11 1.97
CA THR A 182 -17.01 11.66 2.16
C THR A 182 -16.79 11.16 3.59
N LEU A 183 -17.23 11.92 4.59
CA LEU A 183 -17.11 11.51 5.99
C LEU A 183 -17.93 10.25 6.31
N ARG A 184 -19.02 10.01 5.57
CA ARG A 184 -19.75 8.75 5.61
C ARG A 184 -18.97 7.61 4.97
N GLY A 185 -18.37 7.84 3.82
CA GLY A 185 -17.48 6.88 3.15
C GLY A 185 -16.29 6.46 4.01
N TRP A 186 -15.75 7.38 4.81
CA TRP A 186 -14.72 7.10 5.81
C TRP A 186 -15.26 6.49 7.11
N GLY A 187 -16.57 6.37 7.28
CA GLY A 187 -17.19 5.81 8.48
C GLY A 187 -17.15 6.72 9.72
N ILE A 188 -16.66 7.95 9.59
CA ILE A 188 -16.60 8.97 10.65
C ILE A 188 -18.03 9.42 11.02
N LEU A 189 -18.89 9.55 10.01
CA LEU A 189 -20.30 9.88 10.19
C LEU A 189 -21.19 8.73 9.70
N ARG A 190 -22.17 8.33 10.51
CA ARG A 190 -23.13 7.27 10.14
C ARG A 190 -24.57 7.73 10.03
N GLY A 191 -24.90 8.90 10.61
CA GLY A 191 -26.28 9.34 10.79
C GLY A 191 -26.92 8.77 12.06
N ASP A 192 -28.20 9.05 12.25
CA ASP A 192 -29.00 8.47 13.32
C ASP A 192 -29.49 7.05 12.99
N GLU A 193 -30.26 6.43 13.89
CA GLU A 193 -30.81 5.08 13.70
C GLU A 193 -31.73 4.95 12.48
N ALA A 194 -32.29 6.06 12.00
CA ALA A 194 -33.11 6.11 10.78
C ALA A 194 -32.28 6.44 9.53
N GLY A 195 -30.96 6.49 9.64
CA GLY A 195 -30.05 6.80 8.54
C GLY A 195 -30.06 8.28 8.13
N ARG A 196 -30.55 9.19 8.97
CA ARG A 196 -30.57 10.64 8.70
C ARG A 196 -29.30 11.33 9.19
N PHE A 197 -28.83 12.31 8.44
CA PHE A 197 -27.71 13.17 8.79
C PHE A 197 -28.08 14.28 9.77
N ARG A 198 -29.29 14.85 9.65
CA ARG A 198 -29.83 15.98 10.43
C ARG A 198 -28.99 17.26 10.28
N PRO A 199 -28.88 17.84 9.08
CA PRO A 199 -27.88 18.86 8.74
C PRO A 199 -27.96 20.13 9.61
N ALA A 200 -29.16 20.58 9.95
CA ALA A 200 -29.40 21.82 10.68
C ALA A 200 -29.22 21.70 12.21
N ASP A 201 -29.12 20.48 12.74
CA ASP A 201 -29.00 20.28 14.18
C ASP A 201 -27.63 20.70 14.68
N GLU A 202 -27.59 21.18 15.93
CA GLU A 202 -26.35 21.56 16.58
C GLU A 202 -25.54 20.33 16.99
N THR A 203 -24.23 20.38 16.75
CA THR A 203 -23.30 19.31 17.11
C THR A 203 -23.10 19.29 18.63
N THR A 204 -23.25 18.10 19.24
CA THR A 204 -23.02 17.91 20.68
C THR A 204 -21.56 17.65 21.00
N ARG A 205 -21.18 17.88 22.27
CA ARG A 205 -19.82 17.60 22.77
C ARG A 205 -19.47 16.12 22.72
N ALA A 206 -20.46 15.25 22.94
CA ALA A 206 -20.32 13.80 22.79
C ALA A 206 -20.01 13.40 21.34
N GLU A 207 -20.68 14.00 20.37
CA GLU A 207 -20.43 13.75 18.95
C GLU A 207 -19.05 14.24 18.52
N LEU A 208 -18.64 15.44 18.97
CA LEU A 208 -17.29 15.93 18.71
C LEU A 208 -16.22 15.01 19.33
N ALA A 209 -16.42 14.53 20.55
CA ALA A 209 -15.48 13.60 21.19
C ALA A 209 -15.33 12.32 20.36
N LYS A 210 -16.44 11.74 19.91
CA LYS A 210 -16.44 10.58 19.01
C LYS A 210 -15.69 10.87 17.72
N ILE A 211 -16.00 11.99 17.05
CA ILE A 211 -15.36 12.35 15.78
C ILE A 211 -13.86 12.51 15.93
N LEU A 212 -13.40 13.24 16.95
CA LEU A 212 -11.97 13.47 17.20
C LEU A 212 -11.24 12.16 17.50
N VAL A 213 -11.84 11.30 18.34
CA VAL A 213 -11.26 9.98 18.66
C VAL A 213 -11.24 9.10 17.42
N THR A 214 -12.32 9.00 16.66
CA THR A 214 -12.34 8.20 15.42
C THR A 214 -11.32 8.70 14.40
N ILE A 215 -11.17 10.03 14.23
CA ILE A 215 -10.11 10.59 13.38
C ILE A 215 -8.75 10.20 13.94
N ASN A 216 -8.53 10.30 15.25
CA ASN A 216 -7.27 9.92 15.88
C ASN A 216 -6.98 8.43 15.72
N GLU A 217 -7.97 7.56 15.83
CA GLU A 217 -7.85 6.13 15.59
C GLU A 217 -7.53 5.83 14.12
N MET A 218 -8.15 6.54 13.18
CA MET A 218 -7.87 6.43 11.75
C MET A 218 -6.50 6.99 11.34
N THR A 219 -5.93 7.91 12.11
CA THR A 219 -4.76 8.72 11.70
C THR A 219 -3.55 8.58 12.61
N ARG A 220 -3.67 7.89 13.76
CA ARG A 220 -2.54 7.53 14.63
C ARG A 220 -1.65 6.50 13.95
N ASP A 221 -0.36 6.78 13.94
CA ASP A 221 0.64 5.72 14.03
C ASP A 221 0.35 4.92 15.32
N GLY A 222 -0.12 3.67 15.21
CA GLY A 222 -0.54 2.83 16.35
C GLY A 222 -1.89 3.18 17.00
N GLY A 223 -2.99 3.14 16.24
CA GLY A 223 -4.39 3.14 16.75
C GLY A 223 -4.81 1.77 17.36
N PRO A 224 -6.05 1.61 17.87
CA PRO A 224 -6.47 0.54 18.81
C PRO A 224 -6.35 -0.92 18.33
N ASP A 225 -5.94 -1.15 17.09
CA ASP A 225 -5.27 -2.39 16.66
C ASP A 225 -3.75 -2.26 16.86
N ASP A 226 -3.33 -2.04 18.12
CA ASP A 226 -1.97 -2.36 18.61
C ASP A 226 -1.82 -3.89 18.76
N ARG A 227 -2.69 -4.67 18.11
CA ARG A 227 -2.30 -6.00 17.64
C ARG A 227 -1.00 -5.77 16.89
N ASP A 228 0.04 -6.48 17.30
CA ASP A 228 1.28 -6.54 16.55
C ASP A 228 0.95 -7.25 15.24
N LEU A 229 0.45 -6.49 14.26
CA LEU A 229 0.04 -7.04 12.98
C LEU A 229 1.24 -7.67 12.31
N LEU A 230 2.46 -7.18 12.57
CA LEU A 230 3.69 -7.79 12.08
C LEU A 230 3.91 -9.19 12.65
N ALA A 231 3.54 -9.45 13.92
CA ALA A 231 3.60 -10.78 14.51
C ALA A 231 2.62 -11.77 13.85
N ASP A 232 1.47 -11.29 13.41
CA ASP A 232 0.45 -12.10 12.74
C ASP A 232 0.60 -12.17 11.22
N PHE A 233 1.30 -11.19 10.63
CA PHE A 233 1.53 -11.11 9.19
C PHE A 233 2.56 -12.13 8.73
N PRO A 234 2.47 -12.67 7.50
CA PRO A 234 3.49 -13.57 6.97
C PRO A 234 4.89 -12.96 6.99
N GLN A 235 5.84 -13.65 7.63
CA GLN A 235 7.24 -13.22 7.75
C GLN A 235 8.20 -14.23 7.12
N GLY A 236 9.45 -13.79 6.89
CA GLY A 236 10.53 -14.65 6.40
C GLY A 236 10.20 -15.33 5.07
N GLU A 237 10.48 -16.63 4.96
CA GLU A 237 10.26 -17.42 3.74
C GLU A 237 8.78 -17.47 3.29
N LYS A 238 7.83 -17.17 4.19
CA LYS A 238 6.39 -17.16 3.88
C LYS A 238 5.92 -15.84 3.23
N LEU A 239 6.69 -14.77 3.37
CA LEU A 239 6.27 -13.44 2.92
C LEU A 239 6.16 -13.35 1.39
N ALA A 240 7.21 -13.74 0.66
CA ALA A 240 7.19 -13.66 -0.80
C ALA A 240 6.07 -14.52 -1.45
N PRO A 241 5.84 -15.79 -1.04
CA PRO A 241 4.68 -16.56 -1.51
C PRO A 241 3.33 -15.89 -1.20
N PHE A 242 3.17 -15.35 0.01
CA PHE A 242 1.96 -14.64 0.39
C PHE A 242 1.71 -13.43 -0.51
N LEU A 243 2.72 -12.57 -0.72
CA LEU A 243 2.62 -11.40 -1.60
C LEU A 243 2.22 -11.79 -3.02
N ARG A 244 2.88 -12.81 -3.59
CA ARG A 244 2.55 -13.32 -4.94
C ARG A 244 1.09 -13.75 -5.04
N GLN A 245 0.61 -14.52 -4.07
CA GLN A 245 -0.77 -14.98 -4.04
C GLN A 245 -1.76 -13.80 -3.91
N SER A 246 -1.54 -12.90 -2.96
CA SER A 246 -2.39 -11.73 -2.77
C SER A 246 -2.47 -10.84 -4.00
N LEU A 247 -1.35 -10.64 -4.71
CA LEU A 247 -1.33 -9.87 -5.95
C LEU A 247 -2.12 -10.58 -7.06
N ARG A 248 -1.93 -11.89 -7.26
CA ARG A 248 -2.68 -12.68 -8.27
C ARG A 248 -4.19 -12.64 -8.02
N ASP A 249 -4.62 -12.68 -6.77
CA ASP A 249 -6.04 -12.63 -6.41
C ASP A 249 -6.64 -11.23 -6.58
N THR A 250 -5.81 -10.19 -6.51
CA THR A 250 -6.23 -8.79 -6.60
C THR A 250 -6.30 -8.29 -8.05
N PHE A 251 -5.35 -8.68 -8.90
CA PHE A 251 -5.32 -8.20 -10.28
C PHE A 251 -6.34 -8.94 -11.16
N PRO A 252 -7.30 -8.22 -11.77
CA PRO A 252 -8.31 -8.84 -12.62
C PRO A 252 -7.67 -9.41 -13.89
N LYS A 253 -7.97 -10.68 -14.19
CA LYS A 253 -7.61 -11.29 -15.47
C LYS A 253 -8.62 -10.85 -16.53
N GLU A 254 -8.20 -10.00 -17.46
CA GLU A 254 -9.06 -9.53 -18.56
C GLU A 254 -9.49 -10.67 -19.52
N LYS A 255 -8.72 -11.76 -19.57
CA LYS A 255 -9.02 -12.98 -20.35
C LYS A 255 -8.86 -14.22 -19.49
N ALA A 256 -9.71 -15.23 -19.71
CA ALA A 256 -9.61 -16.52 -19.01
C ALA A 256 -8.31 -17.29 -19.33
N SER A 257 -7.74 -17.09 -20.53
CA SER A 257 -6.46 -17.70 -20.97
C SER A 257 -5.21 -16.95 -20.50
N LEU A 258 -5.37 -15.80 -19.84
CA LEU A 258 -4.26 -15.01 -19.35
C LEU A 258 -3.71 -15.59 -18.04
N ILE A 259 -2.42 -15.86 -18.03
CA ILE A 259 -1.69 -16.44 -16.90
C ILE A 259 -0.64 -15.43 -16.49
N GLN A 260 -0.75 -14.97 -15.24
CA GLN A 260 0.17 -14.00 -14.69
C GLN A 260 1.17 -14.71 -13.79
N TRP A 261 2.42 -14.73 -14.23
CA TRP A 261 3.56 -15.10 -13.42
C TRP A 261 4.01 -13.84 -12.65
N ILE A 262 4.16 -13.94 -11.33
CA ILE A 262 4.55 -12.84 -10.46
C ILE A 262 5.69 -13.29 -9.58
N SER A 263 6.76 -12.50 -9.50
CA SER A 263 7.75 -12.56 -8.43
C SER A 263 7.63 -11.29 -7.57
N ALA A 264 7.76 -11.48 -6.26
CA ALA A 264 7.68 -10.40 -5.28
C ALA A 264 8.89 -10.49 -4.36
N THR A 265 9.74 -9.47 -4.38
CA THR A 265 10.91 -9.36 -3.51
C THR A 265 10.63 -8.31 -2.44
N PRO A 266 10.28 -8.71 -1.21
CA PRO A 266 10.04 -7.77 -0.12
C PRO A 266 11.34 -7.05 0.27
N VAL A 267 11.27 -5.73 0.40
CA VAL A 267 12.38 -4.86 0.80
C VAL A 267 12.23 -4.43 2.26
N LYS A 268 11.04 -3.96 2.64
CA LYS A 268 10.76 -3.52 4.01
C LYS A 268 9.31 -3.79 4.36
N VAL A 269 9.09 -4.28 5.57
CA VAL A 269 7.77 -4.45 6.16
C VAL A 269 7.70 -3.63 7.42
N PHE A 270 6.63 -2.87 7.59
CA PHE A 270 6.38 -2.10 8.79
C PHE A 270 4.88 -1.93 8.99
N GLN A 271 4.49 -1.66 10.22
CA GLN A 271 3.11 -1.32 10.54
C GLN A 271 2.97 0.20 10.57
N ASP A 272 1.92 0.70 9.95
CA ASP A 272 1.53 2.09 10.01
C ASP A 272 0.00 2.17 10.08
N ARG A 273 -0.55 2.97 10.99
CA ARG A 273 -2.00 3.26 11.11
C ARG A 273 -2.95 2.06 10.99
N GLY A 274 -2.65 0.95 11.67
CA GLY A 274 -3.50 -0.26 11.68
C GLY A 274 -3.41 -1.09 10.39
N GLN A 275 -2.36 -0.86 9.60
CA GLN A 275 -2.06 -1.57 8.37
C GLN A 275 -0.66 -2.16 8.43
N VAL A 276 -0.45 -3.26 7.72
CA VAL A 276 0.91 -3.71 7.39
C VAL A 276 1.27 -3.17 6.02
N ILE A 277 2.30 -2.35 5.96
CA ILE A 277 2.84 -1.82 4.72
C ILE A 277 4.04 -2.66 4.31
N VAL A 278 4.01 -3.15 3.08
CA VAL A 278 5.12 -3.88 2.46
C VAL A 278 5.63 -3.07 1.28
N LEU A 279 6.90 -2.65 1.36
CA LEU A 279 7.65 -2.16 0.21
C LEU A 279 8.28 -3.37 -0.47
N ALA A 280 7.98 -3.58 -1.74
CA ALA A 280 8.47 -4.72 -2.49
C ALA A 280 8.76 -4.34 -3.94
N ASN A 281 9.75 -5.00 -4.53
CA ASN A 281 9.93 -4.97 -5.97
C ASN A 281 9.14 -6.12 -6.58
N ILE A 282 8.25 -5.78 -7.50
CA ILE A 282 7.42 -6.73 -8.21
C ILE A 282 7.94 -6.88 -9.62
N PHE A 283 8.11 -8.13 -10.05
CA PHE A 283 8.36 -8.47 -11.44
C PHE A 283 7.25 -9.39 -11.91
N TYR A 284 6.65 -9.10 -13.06
CA TYR A 284 5.58 -9.91 -13.59
C TYR A 284 5.77 -10.16 -15.09
N LYS A 285 5.24 -11.30 -15.54
CA LYS A 285 5.11 -11.68 -16.94
C LYS A 285 3.71 -12.21 -17.16
N ASN A 286 3.07 -11.77 -18.24
CA ASN A 286 1.75 -12.21 -18.65
C ASN A 286 1.87 -13.12 -19.85
N TYR A 287 1.31 -14.31 -19.73
CA TYR A 287 1.29 -15.32 -20.78
C TYR A 287 -0.13 -15.53 -21.26
N GLU A 288 -0.31 -15.57 -22.58
CA GLU A 288 -1.52 -16.11 -23.19
C GLU A 288 -1.23 -17.57 -23.58
N PHE A 289 -2.08 -18.49 -23.13
CA PHE A 289 -1.92 -19.90 -23.45
C PHE A 289 -2.80 -20.29 -24.64
N THR A 290 -2.17 -20.66 -25.75
CA THR A 290 -2.84 -21.09 -26.98
C THR A 290 -2.11 -22.25 -27.62
N ASP A 291 -2.85 -23.23 -28.14
CA ASP A 291 -2.30 -24.39 -28.88
C ASP A 291 -1.19 -25.19 -28.16
N GLY A 292 -1.20 -25.17 -26.82
CA GLY A 292 -0.20 -25.89 -26.01
C GLY A 292 1.10 -25.11 -25.76
N VAL A 293 1.15 -23.83 -26.10
CA VAL A 293 2.31 -22.96 -25.92
C VAL A 293 1.92 -21.70 -25.13
N PHE A 294 2.80 -21.28 -24.23
CA PHE A 294 2.69 -20.02 -23.50
C PHE A 294 3.38 -18.90 -24.29
N HIS A 295 2.60 -17.90 -24.66
CA HIS A 295 3.07 -16.73 -25.40
C HIS A 295 3.23 -15.56 -24.44
N ASN A 296 4.46 -15.08 -24.22
CA ASN A 296 4.66 -13.88 -23.42
C ASN A 296 4.08 -12.66 -24.16
N THR A 297 3.07 -12.04 -23.57
CA THR A 297 2.35 -10.89 -24.15
C THR A 297 2.83 -9.57 -23.57
N SER A 298 3.30 -9.57 -22.33
CA SER A 298 3.78 -8.38 -21.62
C SER A 298 4.52 -8.76 -20.35
N GLY A 299 5.30 -7.83 -19.82
CA GLY A 299 5.92 -7.96 -18.51
C GLY A 299 6.53 -6.65 -18.08
N GLY A 300 6.90 -6.56 -16.81
CA GLY A 300 7.46 -5.35 -16.23
C GLY A 300 8.01 -5.58 -14.83
N ALA A 301 8.87 -4.65 -14.42
CA ALA A 301 9.38 -4.55 -13.06
C ALA A 301 8.97 -3.20 -12.48
N MET A 302 8.49 -3.17 -11.24
CA MET A 302 8.23 -1.92 -10.53
C MET A 302 8.31 -2.07 -9.01
N PRO A 303 8.85 -1.07 -8.30
CA PRO A 303 8.64 -0.91 -6.87
C PRO A 303 7.15 -0.65 -6.57
N LEU A 304 6.61 -1.39 -5.61
CA LEU A 304 5.28 -1.18 -5.05
C LEU A 304 5.36 -0.94 -3.54
N GLU A 305 4.46 -0.08 -3.07
CA GLU A 305 4.06 -0.02 -1.68
C GLU A 305 2.66 -0.62 -1.54
N ILE A 306 2.56 -1.72 -0.81
CA ILE A 306 1.34 -2.53 -0.69
C ILE A 306 0.81 -2.41 0.73
N HIS A 307 -0.45 -1.98 0.87
CA HIS A 307 -1.10 -1.76 2.16
C HIS A 307 -2.02 -2.92 2.47
N PHE A 308 -1.77 -3.63 3.56
CA PHE A 308 -2.59 -4.74 4.03
C PHE A 308 -3.39 -4.37 5.27
N VAL A 309 -4.63 -4.84 5.32
CA VAL A 309 -5.51 -4.75 6.50
C VAL A 309 -5.94 -6.15 6.95
N PRO A 310 -6.18 -6.37 8.25
CA PRO A 310 -6.75 -7.62 8.73
C PRO A 310 -8.13 -7.90 8.09
N GLU A 311 -8.35 -9.15 7.67
CA GLU A 311 -9.65 -9.65 7.21
C GLU A 311 -9.92 -11.00 7.90
N GLY A 312 -10.60 -10.97 9.05
CA GLY A 312 -10.75 -12.15 9.90
C GLY A 312 -9.40 -12.66 10.41
N ASP A 313 -9.04 -13.90 10.08
CA ASP A 313 -7.76 -14.53 10.44
C ASP A 313 -6.67 -14.34 9.36
N THR A 314 -6.96 -13.60 8.29
CA THR A 314 -6.03 -13.34 7.17
C THR A 314 -5.78 -11.84 6.98
N PHE A 315 -5.08 -11.48 5.90
CA PHE A 315 -4.84 -10.10 5.48
C PHE A 315 -5.26 -9.91 4.04
N ALA A 316 -5.89 -8.77 3.75
CA ALA A 316 -6.31 -8.36 2.42
C ALA A 316 -5.59 -7.09 1.98
N ILE A 317 -5.33 -6.97 0.68
CA ILE A 317 -4.78 -5.73 0.10
C ILE A 317 -5.87 -4.66 0.14
N ARG A 318 -5.58 -3.55 0.84
CA ARG A 318 -6.44 -2.38 0.92
C ARG A 318 -6.16 -1.39 -0.21
N ASP A 319 -4.88 -1.16 -0.47
CA ASP A 319 -4.37 -0.21 -1.45
C ASP A 319 -2.98 -0.62 -1.95
N MET A 320 -2.61 -0.10 -3.12
CA MET A 320 -1.28 -0.26 -3.72
C MET A 320 -0.85 1.06 -4.36
N ILE A 321 0.38 1.47 -4.06
CA ILE A 321 0.99 2.67 -4.60
C ILE A 321 2.16 2.26 -5.50
N GLU A 322 2.00 2.53 -6.79
CA GLU A 322 3.02 2.32 -7.81
C GLU A 322 4.02 3.48 -7.84
N SER A 323 5.29 3.17 -8.14
CA SER A 323 6.26 4.20 -8.51
C SER A 323 5.84 4.93 -9.79
N GLU A 324 6.06 6.24 -9.86
CA GLU A 324 5.84 7.02 -11.09
C GLU A 324 6.86 6.63 -12.16
N ASN A 325 6.56 6.82 -13.45
CA ASN A 325 7.47 6.50 -14.56
C ASN A 325 8.28 7.71 -15.05
N GLY A 326 9.36 7.45 -15.80
CA GLY A 326 10.16 8.48 -16.48
C GLY A 326 11.02 9.32 -15.52
N GLU A 327 11.12 10.63 -15.76
CA GLU A 327 11.96 11.54 -14.95
C GLU A 327 11.59 11.57 -13.47
N LYS A 328 10.34 11.25 -13.12
CA LYS A 328 9.84 11.23 -11.74
C LYS A 328 10.09 9.92 -11.00
N PHE A 329 10.57 8.89 -11.69
CA PHE A 329 10.69 7.54 -11.14
C PHE A 329 11.51 7.53 -9.85
N SER A 330 12.74 8.05 -9.91
CA SER A 330 13.63 8.12 -8.73
C SER A 330 13.02 8.90 -7.57
N ASP A 331 12.35 10.02 -7.84
CA ASP A 331 11.75 10.85 -6.79
C ASP A 331 10.57 10.16 -6.11
N SER A 332 9.75 9.43 -6.87
CA SER A 332 8.65 8.63 -6.33
C SER A 332 9.14 7.48 -5.45
N VAL A 333 10.20 6.77 -5.86
CA VAL A 333 10.83 5.70 -5.06
C VAL A 333 11.47 6.28 -3.80
N ARG A 334 12.08 7.47 -3.86
CA ARG A 334 12.63 8.14 -2.66
C ARG A 334 11.53 8.55 -1.67
N LYS A 335 10.37 8.99 -2.17
CA LYS A 335 9.18 9.26 -1.31
C LYS A 335 8.69 7.96 -0.65
N MET A 336 8.57 6.88 -1.41
CA MET A 336 8.20 5.55 -0.90
C MET A 336 9.16 5.07 0.20
N ALA A 337 10.46 5.28 0.01
CA ALA A 337 11.48 4.94 1.00
C ALA A 337 11.44 5.82 2.27
N ARG A 338 10.63 6.89 2.30
CA ARG A 338 10.46 7.78 3.46
C ARG A 338 11.78 8.34 4.01
N GLY A 339 12.73 8.61 3.13
CA GLY A 339 14.07 9.12 3.48
C GLY A 339 15.06 8.08 4.00
N ASP A 340 14.73 6.79 3.98
CA ASP A 340 15.65 5.69 4.29
C ASP A 340 16.46 5.32 3.04
N GLU A 341 17.72 5.80 2.97
CA GLU A 341 18.56 5.65 1.78
C GLU A 341 18.83 4.18 1.42
N LYS A 342 18.94 3.29 2.41
CA LYS A 342 19.17 1.86 2.16
C LYS A 342 17.96 1.20 1.51
N VAL A 343 16.76 1.60 1.95
CA VAL A 343 15.51 1.11 1.36
C VAL A 343 15.36 1.65 -0.05
N TYR A 344 15.70 2.92 -0.28
CA TYR A 344 15.71 3.52 -1.61
C TYR A 344 16.65 2.77 -2.56
N GLU A 345 17.90 2.54 -2.17
CA GLU A 345 18.88 1.78 -2.96
C GLU A 345 18.37 0.37 -3.26
N ALA A 346 17.85 -0.35 -2.26
CA ALA A 346 17.31 -1.70 -2.46
C ALA A 346 16.09 -1.74 -3.41
N LEU A 347 15.21 -0.73 -3.37
CA LEU A 347 14.10 -0.61 -4.32
C LEU A 347 14.59 -0.35 -5.76
N LEU A 348 15.75 0.31 -5.93
CA LEU A 348 16.33 0.55 -7.26
C LEU A 348 17.16 -0.63 -7.80
N GLU A 349 17.89 -1.34 -6.93
CA GLU A 349 18.82 -2.39 -7.35
C GLU A 349 18.13 -3.61 -7.98
N SER A 350 16.90 -3.94 -7.55
CA SER A 350 16.28 -5.22 -7.92
C SER A 350 15.44 -5.20 -9.21
N GLN A 351 15.65 -4.22 -10.09
CA GLN A 351 14.97 -4.15 -11.39
C GLN A 351 15.38 -5.27 -12.37
N ASP A 352 16.53 -5.91 -12.13
CA ASP A 352 16.95 -7.13 -12.80
C ASP A 352 16.90 -8.29 -11.79
N PRO A 353 15.76 -9.00 -11.72
CA PRO A 353 15.60 -10.05 -10.74
C PRO A 353 16.54 -11.20 -11.11
N LYS A 354 17.70 -11.25 -10.44
CA LYS A 354 18.58 -12.43 -10.40
C LYS A 354 17.91 -13.54 -9.59
N ILE A 355 16.74 -13.97 -10.04
CA ILE A 355 16.06 -15.16 -9.54
C ILE A 355 16.81 -16.34 -10.12
N ASP A 356 17.21 -17.28 -9.28
CA ASP A 356 17.82 -18.51 -9.75
C ASP A 356 16.80 -19.37 -10.51
N GLU A 357 17.30 -20.21 -11.41
CA GLU A 357 16.46 -21.02 -12.30
C GLU A 357 15.49 -21.94 -11.55
N GLU A 358 15.88 -22.48 -10.38
CA GLU A 358 15.02 -23.35 -9.58
C GLU A 358 13.84 -22.57 -9.00
N THR A 359 14.10 -21.37 -8.48
CA THR A 359 13.04 -20.48 -7.99
C THR A 359 12.12 -20.01 -9.11
N GLU A 360 12.64 -19.64 -10.29
CA GLU A 360 11.81 -19.25 -11.44
C GLU A 360 10.89 -20.41 -11.87
N LYS A 361 11.44 -21.63 -11.95
CA LYS A 361 10.69 -22.85 -12.26
C LYS A 361 9.62 -23.14 -11.20
N ALA A 362 9.94 -23.01 -9.91
CA ALA A 362 8.99 -23.24 -8.83
C ALA A 362 7.82 -22.24 -8.86
N ILE A 363 8.09 -20.94 -9.02
CA ILE A 363 7.05 -19.91 -9.15
C ILE A 363 6.18 -20.19 -10.38
N PHE A 364 6.79 -20.66 -11.47
CA PHE A 364 6.05 -20.98 -12.67
C PHE A 364 5.11 -22.18 -12.49
N ILE A 365 5.59 -23.28 -11.90
CA ILE A 365 4.75 -24.44 -11.57
C ILE A 365 3.59 -24.03 -10.65
N GLU A 366 3.87 -23.25 -9.59
CA GLU A 366 2.87 -22.69 -8.68
C GLU A 366 1.78 -21.91 -9.47
N THR A 367 2.21 -21.12 -10.45
CA THR A 367 1.33 -20.32 -11.32
C THR A 367 0.43 -21.21 -12.19
N LEU A 368 0.96 -22.29 -12.77
CA LEU A 368 0.18 -23.24 -13.56
C LEU A 368 -0.84 -24.00 -12.72
N GLU A 369 -0.43 -24.48 -11.55
CA GLU A 369 -1.29 -25.20 -10.62
C GLU A 369 -2.46 -24.32 -10.17
N ALA A 370 -2.19 -23.06 -9.81
CA ALA A 370 -3.23 -22.08 -9.46
C ALA A 370 -4.19 -21.77 -10.62
N ALA A 371 -3.73 -21.89 -11.87
CA ALA A 371 -4.57 -21.77 -13.05
C ALA A 371 -5.32 -23.06 -13.42
N GLY A 372 -5.10 -24.17 -12.71
CA GLY A 372 -5.69 -25.47 -13.02
C GLY A 372 -5.07 -26.15 -14.25
N LEU A 373 -3.86 -25.74 -14.66
CA LEU A 373 -3.20 -26.16 -15.90
C LEU A 373 -2.15 -27.26 -15.70
N LYS A 374 -2.18 -27.95 -14.57
CA LYS A 374 -1.24 -29.04 -14.23
C LYS A 374 -1.20 -30.20 -15.24
N ASP A 375 -2.29 -30.38 -16.02
CA ASP A 375 -2.45 -31.46 -17.00
C ASP A 375 -2.49 -30.92 -18.46
N TYR A 376 -2.22 -29.63 -18.68
CA TYR A 376 -2.31 -28.97 -20.00
C TYR A 376 -0.99 -28.96 -20.79
N CYS A 377 0.02 -29.64 -20.26
CA CYS A 377 1.32 -29.83 -20.85
C CYS A 377 1.29 -30.87 -21.98
N ARG A 378 2.11 -30.67 -23.00
CA ARG A 378 2.11 -31.47 -24.24
C ARG A 378 3.38 -32.28 -24.36
N LYS A 379 3.27 -33.41 -25.05
CA LYS A 379 4.47 -34.12 -25.53
C LYS A 379 5.17 -33.27 -26.58
N LEU A 380 6.49 -33.45 -26.69
CA LEU A 380 7.32 -32.79 -27.67
C LEU A 380 6.73 -32.88 -29.10
N GLU A 381 6.20 -34.04 -29.46
CA GLU A 381 5.65 -34.32 -30.80
C GLU A 381 4.29 -33.67 -31.05
N GLU A 382 3.64 -33.15 -30.02
CA GLU A 382 2.31 -32.52 -30.07
C GLU A 382 2.41 -30.98 -30.13
N LEU A 383 3.63 -30.44 -30.10
CA LEU A 383 3.87 -29.01 -30.19
C LEU A 383 3.57 -28.49 -31.61
N PRO A 384 2.97 -27.30 -31.74
CA PRO A 384 2.68 -26.70 -33.03
C PRO A 384 3.98 -26.47 -33.83
N GLY A 385 3.99 -26.92 -35.09
CA GLY A 385 5.16 -26.78 -35.96
C GLY A 385 6.26 -27.84 -35.74
N TYR A 386 6.07 -28.80 -34.84
CA TYR A 386 7.02 -29.89 -34.67
C TYR A 386 7.04 -30.82 -35.90
N ASP A 387 8.19 -30.90 -36.55
CA ASP A 387 8.51 -31.84 -37.61
C ASP A 387 9.96 -32.30 -37.39
N ALA A 388 10.14 -33.56 -37.04
CA ALA A 388 11.44 -34.11 -36.64
C ALA A 388 12.54 -33.96 -37.70
N ASP A 389 12.17 -33.83 -38.98
CA ASP A 389 13.12 -33.65 -40.08
C ASP A 389 13.46 -32.17 -40.34
N LYS A 390 12.59 -31.24 -39.91
CA LYS A 390 12.72 -29.80 -40.16
C LYS A 390 13.10 -28.98 -38.92
N ILE A 391 12.94 -29.52 -37.72
CA ILE A 391 13.28 -28.86 -36.46
C ILE A 391 14.67 -29.25 -36.00
N LEU A 392 15.45 -28.25 -35.58
CA LEU A 392 16.69 -28.45 -34.84
C LEU A 392 16.41 -28.33 -33.35
N ILE A 393 16.82 -29.35 -32.58
CA ILE A 393 16.72 -29.37 -31.13
C ILE A 393 18.08 -28.99 -30.54
N LEU A 394 18.13 -27.82 -29.93
CA LEU A 394 19.31 -27.31 -29.22
C LEU A 394 19.20 -27.68 -27.74
N LYS A 395 20.32 -28.09 -27.17
CA LYS A 395 20.45 -28.46 -25.75
C LYS A 395 21.44 -27.53 -25.07
N ASP A 396 21.37 -27.44 -23.75
CA ASP A 396 22.30 -26.68 -22.92
C ASP A 396 22.40 -25.21 -23.37
N VAL A 397 21.26 -24.64 -23.75
CA VAL A 397 21.18 -23.25 -24.20
C VAL A 397 21.42 -22.34 -23.01
N LYS A 398 22.27 -21.33 -23.23
CA LYS A 398 22.63 -20.36 -22.20
C LYS A 398 21.38 -19.59 -21.74
N ASP A 399 21.30 -19.30 -20.44
CA ASP A 399 20.20 -18.53 -19.82
C ASP A 399 18.81 -19.20 -19.97
N THR A 400 18.78 -20.54 -20.09
CA THR A 400 17.55 -21.36 -20.06
C THR A 400 17.61 -22.36 -18.90
N PRO A 401 16.47 -22.77 -18.31
CA PRO A 401 16.46 -23.73 -17.22
C PRO A 401 17.20 -25.02 -17.58
N ALA A 402 17.96 -25.57 -16.62
CA ALA A 402 18.67 -26.82 -16.81
C ALA A 402 17.78 -27.96 -17.35
N GLY A 403 18.21 -28.58 -18.45
CA GLY A 403 17.50 -29.69 -19.10
C GLY A 403 16.43 -29.27 -20.12
N SER A 404 16.18 -27.97 -20.30
CA SER A 404 15.31 -27.48 -21.37
C SER A 404 15.92 -27.70 -22.77
N LEU A 405 15.03 -27.80 -23.74
CA LEU A 405 15.29 -27.93 -25.16
C LEU A 405 14.83 -26.66 -25.87
N VAL A 406 15.58 -26.18 -26.85
CA VAL A 406 15.13 -25.10 -27.74
C VAL A 406 14.92 -25.67 -29.13
N LEU A 407 13.69 -25.60 -29.61
CA LEU A 407 13.26 -26.07 -30.93
C LEU A 407 13.23 -24.87 -31.88
N VAL A 408 14.00 -24.94 -32.97
CA VAL A 408 14.01 -23.90 -34.01
C VAL A 408 13.86 -24.53 -35.39
N ASP A 409 13.33 -23.78 -36.35
CA ASP A 409 13.37 -24.20 -37.75
C ASP A 409 14.84 -24.35 -38.20
N LYS A 410 15.19 -25.55 -38.68
CA LYS A 410 16.57 -25.89 -39.04
C LYS A 410 17.07 -25.06 -40.20
N ALA A 411 16.22 -24.77 -41.19
CA ALA A 411 16.62 -24.00 -42.36
C ALA A 411 16.83 -22.53 -42.01
N GLU A 412 15.96 -21.96 -41.16
CA GLU A 412 16.10 -20.60 -40.65
C GLU A 412 17.34 -20.46 -39.76
N TYR A 413 17.59 -21.43 -38.89
CA TYR A 413 18.79 -21.48 -38.05
C TYR A 413 20.08 -21.43 -38.86
N GLU A 414 20.24 -22.32 -39.84
CA GLU A 414 21.45 -22.35 -40.67
C GLU A 414 21.60 -21.08 -41.51
N LYS A 415 20.48 -20.52 -42.00
CA LYS A 415 20.47 -19.26 -42.73
C LYS A 415 20.96 -18.09 -41.87
N GLU A 416 20.44 -17.93 -40.66
CA GLU A 416 20.84 -16.84 -39.77
C GLU A 416 22.26 -17.04 -39.21
N LYS A 417 22.66 -18.28 -38.92
CA LYS A 417 24.03 -18.62 -38.54
C LYS A 417 25.05 -18.18 -39.59
N ALA A 418 24.74 -18.37 -40.87
CA ALA A 418 25.60 -18.01 -42.00
C ALA A 418 25.69 -16.49 -42.29
N ARG A 419 24.83 -15.65 -41.69
CA ARG A 419 24.88 -14.20 -41.89
C ARG A 419 26.08 -13.56 -41.20
N THR A 420 26.64 -12.54 -41.85
CA THR A 420 27.75 -11.72 -41.32
C THR A 420 27.31 -10.90 -40.10
N LYS A 421 28.21 -10.69 -39.13
CA LYS A 421 28.01 -10.02 -37.82
C LYS A 421 27.53 -8.54 -37.84
N LYS A 422 27.04 -8.01 -38.97
CA LYS A 422 26.63 -6.59 -39.07
C LYS A 422 25.27 -6.29 -38.41
N ASP A 423 24.43 -7.29 -38.18
CA ASP A 423 23.09 -7.14 -37.59
C ASP A 423 22.91 -8.06 -36.36
N TRP A 424 21.97 -7.71 -35.47
CA TRP A 424 21.49 -8.64 -34.42
C TRP A 424 20.82 -9.83 -35.11
N ARG A 425 21.29 -11.05 -34.81
CA ARG A 425 20.80 -12.30 -35.42
C ARG A 425 19.90 -13.02 -34.41
N TYR A 426 18.74 -13.48 -34.84
CA TYR A 426 17.86 -14.29 -34.02
C TYR A 426 16.97 -15.20 -34.86
N VAL A 427 16.53 -16.31 -34.28
CA VAL A 427 15.53 -17.23 -34.85
C VAL A 427 14.43 -17.43 -33.81
N LYS A 428 13.18 -17.41 -34.26
CA LYS A 428 12.04 -17.74 -33.39
C LYS A 428 12.00 -19.25 -33.18
N GLY A 429 11.68 -19.66 -31.96
CA GLY A 429 11.60 -21.06 -31.59
C GLY A 429 10.67 -21.29 -30.42
N ILE A 430 10.71 -22.52 -29.91
CA ILE A 430 9.99 -22.95 -28.73
C ILE A 430 10.99 -23.44 -27.68
N LEU A 431 10.95 -22.86 -26.49
CA LEU A 431 11.62 -23.42 -25.31
C LEU A 431 10.70 -24.47 -24.70
N TYR A 432 11.17 -25.71 -24.62
CA TYR A 432 10.43 -26.85 -24.09
C TYR A 432 11.20 -27.50 -22.95
N ASP A 433 10.55 -27.72 -21.81
CA ASP A 433 11.11 -28.51 -20.72
C ASP A 433 10.46 -29.90 -20.73
N PRO A 434 11.23 -30.98 -21.00
CA PRO A 434 10.69 -32.32 -21.11
C PRO A 434 10.30 -32.94 -19.76
N GLY A 435 10.79 -32.42 -18.64
CA GLY A 435 10.48 -32.94 -17.31
C GLY A 435 9.14 -32.44 -16.77
N ALA A 436 8.75 -31.23 -17.16
CA ALA A 436 7.47 -30.63 -16.78
C ALA A 436 6.51 -30.43 -17.97
N GLU A 437 6.92 -30.81 -19.18
CA GLU A 437 6.15 -30.83 -20.44
C GLU A 437 5.51 -29.48 -20.86
N TRP A 438 6.12 -28.37 -20.43
CA TRP A 438 5.68 -26.99 -20.70
C TRP A 438 6.50 -26.35 -21.82
N ALA A 439 5.86 -25.45 -22.59
CA ALA A 439 6.44 -24.85 -23.79
C ALA A 439 6.20 -23.33 -23.87
N PHE A 440 7.21 -22.56 -24.28
CA PHE A 440 7.15 -21.10 -24.46
C PHE A 440 7.60 -20.70 -25.84
N ASP A 441 7.05 -19.59 -26.33
CA ASP A 441 7.75 -18.83 -27.36
C ASP A 441 9.14 -18.44 -26.86
N TYR A 442 10.13 -18.66 -27.73
CA TYR A 442 11.52 -18.37 -27.45
C TYR A 442 12.17 -17.67 -28.64
N THR A 443 13.16 -16.83 -28.34
CA THR A 443 14.00 -16.20 -29.37
C THR A 443 15.43 -16.63 -29.13
N TYR A 444 15.99 -17.40 -30.06
CA TYR A 444 17.36 -17.87 -29.98
C TYR A 444 18.29 -16.92 -30.75
N ASP A 445 19.30 -16.38 -30.08
CA ASP A 445 20.28 -15.44 -30.64
C ASP A 445 21.74 -15.87 -30.47
N ASP A 446 21.99 -17.02 -29.83
CA ASP A 446 23.32 -17.52 -29.49
C ASP A 446 23.96 -18.37 -30.60
N PHE A 447 24.13 -17.82 -31.80
CA PHE A 447 24.76 -18.49 -32.95
C PHE A 447 26.28 -18.63 -32.83
N ARG A 448 26.80 -19.04 -31.66
CA ARG A 448 28.23 -19.26 -31.42
C ARG A 448 28.87 -20.05 -32.57
N GLU A 449 30.03 -19.56 -33.00
CA GLU A 449 30.78 -20.03 -34.17
C GLU A 449 31.24 -21.49 -34.05
#